data_AF-R9BUP2-F1
#
_entry.id   AF-R9BUP2-F1
#
_cell.length_a   1.000
_cell.length_b   1.000
_cell.length_c   1.000
_cell.angle_alpha   90.00
_cell.angle_beta   90.00
_cell.angle_gamma   90.00
#
_symmetry.space_group_name_H-M   'P 1'
#
loop_
_entity.id
_entity.type
_entity.pdbx_description
1 polymer ?
#
loop_
_entity_poly.entity_id
_entity_poly.type
_entity_poly.pdbx_seq_one_letter_code
_entity_poly.pdbx_strand_id
1 'polypeptide(L)'
;MEDVNSIFGKRLRLLRNEKNMTLDELAPLLEVTKSSLSRFENNLRKPSREFLLRCSKYFNCSIDYLNGLTDTRDITQDGQSKGLNTSLNKKDEKDIEKKLAATIAELETQDGLLLSGNVVDEEDMQFIIQAIKAGLEYAKMQNKLKHTPKKYRKD
;
A
#
# COMPACT_ATOMS: atom_id res chain seq x y z
N MET A 1 8.97 -9.75 -31.93
CA MET A 1 8.22 -8.93 -30.95
C MET A 1 7.54 -9.93 -30.03
N GLU A 2 8.01 -10.07 -28.79
CA GLU A 2 7.41 -11.02 -27.84
C GLU A 2 6.02 -10.49 -27.45
N ASP A 3 4.98 -11.31 -27.63
CA ASP A 3 3.62 -10.94 -27.28
C ASP A 3 3.54 -10.55 -25.79
N VAL A 4 3.06 -9.34 -25.49
CA VAL A 4 2.84 -8.83 -24.12
C VAL A 4 2.00 -9.82 -23.29
N ASN A 5 1.06 -10.51 -23.94
CA ASN A 5 0.22 -11.52 -23.31
C ASN A 5 1.02 -12.75 -22.83
N SER A 6 2.14 -13.07 -23.51
CA SER A 6 3.03 -14.17 -23.15
C SER A 6 3.75 -13.96 -21.82
N ILE A 7 4.02 -12.69 -21.49
CA ILE A 7 4.76 -12.31 -20.27
C ILE A 7 3.86 -12.38 -19.04
N PHE A 8 2.59 -11.99 -19.18
CA PHE A 8 1.63 -12.05 -18.06
C PHE A 8 1.52 -13.46 -17.45
N GLY A 9 1.29 -14.49 -18.27
CA GLY A 9 1.14 -15.85 -17.76
C GLY A 9 2.40 -16.36 -17.07
N LYS A 10 3.59 -16.02 -17.60
CA LYS A 10 4.89 -16.34 -16.98
C LYS A 10 5.03 -15.66 -15.61
N ARG A 11 4.71 -14.37 -15.50
CA ARG A 11 4.83 -13.61 -14.23
C ARG A 11 3.80 -14.06 -13.20
N LEU A 12 2.58 -14.36 -13.61
CA LEU A 12 1.55 -14.92 -12.72
C LEU A 12 1.98 -16.28 -12.14
N ARG A 13 2.52 -17.17 -12.99
CA ARG A 13 3.05 -18.46 -12.57
C ARG A 13 4.23 -18.31 -11.59
N LEU A 14 5.13 -17.35 -11.86
CA LEU A 14 6.26 -17.05 -10.99
C LEU A 14 5.77 -16.60 -9.60
N LEU A 15 4.86 -15.63 -9.54
CA LEU A 15 4.29 -15.13 -8.29
C LEU A 15 3.54 -16.22 -7.50
N ARG A 16 2.81 -17.10 -8.19
CA ARG A 16 2.15 -18.26 -7.56
C ARG A 16 3.18 -19.21 -6.94
N ASN A 17 4.24 -19.52 -7.66
CA ASN A 17 5.28 -20.43 -7.20
C ASN A 17 6.07 -19.84 -6.01
N GLU A 18 6.30 -18.53 -5.96
CA GLU A 18 6.95 -17.87 -4.82
C GLU A 18 6.15 -18.01 -3.53
N LYS A 19 4.81 -18.04 -3.63
CA LYS A 19 3.93 -18.32 -2.51
C LYS A 19 3.73 -19.82 -2.25
N ASN A 20 4.41 -20.69 -3.00
CA ASN A 20 4.28 -22.15 -2.95
C ASN A 20 2.83 -22.66 -3.12
N MET A 21 2.05 -21.99 -3.96
CA MET A 21 0.63 -22.33 -4.16
C MET A 21 0.40 -23.16 -5.42
N THR A 22 -0.54 -24.09 -5.33
CA THR A 22 -1.12 -24.80 -6.48
C THR A 22 -2.15 -23.91 -7.19
N LEU A 23 -2.55 -24.32 -8.40
CA LEU A 23 -3.64 -23.65 -9.13
C LEU A 23 -4.97 -23.75 -8.38
N ASP A 24 -5.21 -24.85 -7.65
CA ASP A 24 -6.44 -25.05 -6.88
C ASP A 24 -6.52 -24.12 -5.66
N GLU A 25 -5.38 -23.78 -5.05
CA GLU A 25 -5.30 -22.88 -3.90
C GLU A 25 -5.39 -21.40 -4.32
N LEU A 26 -4.76 -21.01 -5.43
CA LEU A 26 -4.75 -19.61 -5.87
C LEU A 26 -6.06 -19.19 -6.54
N ALA A 27 -6.69 -20.09 -7.29
CA ALA A 27 -7.93 -19.81 -8.03
C ALA A 27 -9.05 -19.17 -7.17
N PRO A 28 -9.42 -19.72 -5.99
CA PRO A 28 -10.45 -19.12 -5.14
C PRO A 28 -10.02 -17.76 -4.57
N LEU A 29 -8.74 -17.56 -4.27
CA LEU A 29 -8.21 -16.28 -3.76
C LEU A 29 -8.29 -15.14 -4.79
N LEU A 30 -8.26 -15.48 -6.07
CA LEU A 30 -8.39 -14.54 -7.19
C LEU A 30 -9.80 -14.53 -7.80
N GLU A 31 -10.77 -15.19 -7.17
CA GLU A 31 -12.17 -15.28 -7.60
C GLU A 31 -12.32 -15.82 -9.04
N VAL A 32 -11.54 -16.84 -9.39
CA VAL A 32 -11.61 -17.50 -10.70
C VAL A 32 -11.63 -19.01 -10.56
N THR A 33 -11.97 -19.71 -11.64
CA THR A 33 -11.84 -21.16 -11.70
C THR A 33 -10.39 -21.57 -11.95
N LYS A 34 -9.99 -22.74 -11.44
CA LYS A 34 -8.69 -23.38 -11.76
C LYS A 34 -8.43 -23.43 -13.26
N SER A 35 -9.44 -23.76 -14.04
CA SER A 35 -9.37 -23.83 -15.51
C SER A 35 -9.09 -22.46 -16.13
N SER A 36 -9.68 -21.39 -15.61
CA SER A 36 -9.42 -20.02 -16.08
C SER A 36 -8.01 -19.58 -15.71
N LEU A 37 -7.59 -19.84 -14.47
CA LEU A 37 -6.25 -19.52 -13.99
C LEU A 37 -5.16 -20.24 -14.81
N SER A 38 -5.36 -21.53 -15.10
CA SER A 38 -4.47 -22.30 -15.98
C SER A 38 -4.39 -21.72 -17.40
N ARG A 39 -5.53 -21.31 -17.97
CA ARG A 39 -5.55 -20.66 -19.30
C ARG A 39 -4.82 -19.32 -19.31
N PHE A 40 -4.88 -18.56 -18.21
CA PHE A 40 -4.11 -17.33 -18.05
C PHE A 40 -2.60 -17.60 -17.97
N GLU A 41 -2.16 -18.54 -17.14
CA GLU A 41 -0.73 -18.90 -17.02
C GLU A 41 -0.13 -19.46 -18.31
N ASN A 42 -0.92 -20.16 -19.11
CA ASN A 42 -0.52 -20.72 -20.40
C ASN A 42 -0.75 -19.77 -21.59
N ASN A 43 -1.14 -18.51 -21.33
CA ASN A 43 -1.38 -17.49 -22.36
C ASN A 43 -2.49 -17.85 -23.37
N LEU A 44 -3.35 -18.81 -23.03
CA LEU A 44 -4.47 -19.26 -23.85
C LEU A 44 -5.69 -18.34 -23.75
N ARG A 45 -5.71 -17.46 -22.75
CA ARG A 45 -6.76 -16.46 -22.54
C ARG A 45 -6.14 -15.17 -22.04
N LYS A 46 -6.63 -14.04 -22.54
CA LYS A 46 -6.25 -12.72 -22.04
C LYS A 46 -6.96 -12.42 -20.71
N PRO A 47 -6.25 -11.95 -19.67
CA PRO A 47 -6.88 -11.54 -18.42
C PRO A 47 -7.75 -10.28 -18.62
N SER A 48 -8.83 -10.17 -17.85
CA SER A 48 -9.60 -8.93 -17.79
C SER A 48 -8.89 -7.89 -16.92
N ARG A 49 -9.22 -6.60 -17.09
CA ARG A 49 -8.70 -5.52 -16.23
C ARG A 49 -9.00 -5.77 -14.75
N GLU A 50 -10.18 -6.29 -14.45
CA GLU A 50 -10.61 -6.61 -13.09
C GLU A 50 -9.75 -7.72 -12.47
N PHE A 51 -9.44 -8.78 -13.25
CA PHE A 51 -8.55 -9.85 -12.81
C PHE A 51 -7.12 -9.35 -12.56
N LEU A 52 -6.61 -8.47 -13.43
CA LEU A 52 -5.30 -7.83 -13.23
C LEU A 52 -5.26 -7.03 -11.93
N LEU A 53 -6.34 -6.30 -11.61
CA LEU A 53 -6.44 -5.53 -10.37
C LEU A 53 -6.46 -6.45 -9.14
N ARG A 54 -7.18 -7.58 -9.19
CA ARG A 54 -7.16 -8.58 -8.11
C ARG A 54 -5.77 -9.16 -7.91
N CYS A 55 -5.10 -9.54 -8.99
CA CYS A 55 -3.72 -10.05 -8.94
C CYS A 55 -2.77 -9.01 -8.33
N SER A 56 -2.85 -7.75 -8.78
CA SER A 56 -2.03 -6.65 -8.29
C SER A 56 -2.20 -6.47 -6.77
N LYS A 57 -3.44 -6.47 -6.28
CA LYS A 57 -3.75 -6.38 -4.84
C LYS A 57 -3.25 -7.59 -4.06
N TYR A 58 -3.46 -8.80 -4.57
CA TYR A 58 -3.10 -10.04 -3.89
C TYR A 58 -1.58 -10.25 -3.78
N PHE A 59 -0.85 -9.93 -4.85
CA PHE A 59 0.60 -10.07 -4.93
C PHE A 59 1.37 -8.80 -4.56
N ASN A 60 0.66 -7.72 -4.20
CA ASN A 60 1.22 -6.41 -3.87
C ASN A 60 2.25 -5.93 -4.92
N CYS A 61 1.84 -5.95 -6.20
CA CYS A 61 2.68 -5.54 -7.32
C CYS A 61 1.92 -4.67 -8.31
N SER A 62 2.61 -3.90 -9.15
CA SER A 62 1.97 -3.07 -10.18
C SER A 62 1.37 -3.92 -11.31
N ILE A 63 0.33 -3.39 -11.97
CA ILE A 63 -0.23 -4.02 -13.17
C ILE A 63 0.80 -4.02 -14.32
N ASP A 64 1.68 -3.04 -14.35
CA ASP A 64 2.78 -2.94 -15.32
C ASP A 64 3.81 -4.06 -15.08
N TYR A 65 4.10 -4.37 -13.81
CA TYR A 65 4.84 -5.57 -13.45
C TYR A 65 4.06 -6.83 -13.80
N LEU A 66 2.74 -6.88 -13.75
CA LEU A 66 2.05 -8.10 -14.20
C LEU A 66 2.16 -8.28 -15.71
N ASN A 67 2.12 -7.20 -16.50
CA ASN A 67 2.07 -7.27 -17.96
C ASN A 67 3.42 -7.36 -18.68
N GLY A 68 4.55 -7.28 -17.97
CA GLY A 68 5.85 -7.30 -18.66
C GLY A 68 6.45 -5.93 -18.94
N LEU A 69 5.80 -4.84 -18.52
CA LEU A 69 6.19 -3.48 -18.90
C LEU A 69 7.34 -2.92 -18.04
N THR A 70 7.50 -3.44 -16.81
CA THR A 70 8.62 -3.13 -15.91
C THR A 70 9.07 -4.40 -15.18
N ASP A 71 10.35 -4.51 -14.84
CA ASP A 71 10.86 -5.59 -13.96
C ASP A 71 10.77 -5.23 -12.47
N THR A 72 10.44 -3.98 -12.15
CA THR A 72 10.22 -3.56 -10.76
C THR A 72 8.82 -3.94 -10.31
N ARG A 73 8.70 -4.72 -9.24
CA ARG A 73 7.40 -5.08 -8.63
C ARG A 73 6.67 -3.89 -8.02
N ASP A 74 7.43 -2.85 -7.69
CA ASP A 74 6.93 -1.72 -6.95
C ASP A 74 5.71 -1.10 -7.63
N ILE A 75 4.77 -0.74 -6.77
CA ILE A 75 3.61 0.07 -7.11
C ILE A 75 4.11 1.52 -7.09
N THR A 76 5.11 1.84 -7.93
CA THR A 76 5.54 3.22 -8.13
C THR A 76 4.44 3.91 -8.90
N GLN A 77 3.56 4.60 -8.17
CA GLN A 77 2.71 5.62 -8.77
C GLN A 77 3.27 6.99 -8.41
N ASP A 78 4.13 7.48 -9.31
CA ASP A 78 3.99 8.87 -9.72
C ASP A 78 2.54 9.05 -10.19
N GLY A 79 1.76 9.85 -9.45
CA GLY A 79 0.41 10.26 -9.86
C GLY A 79 -0.75 9.39 -9.33
N GLN A 80 -1.15 9.67 -8.09
CA GLN A 80 -2.54 9.57 -7.60
C GLN A 80 -3.26 8.22 -7.72
N SER A 81 -3.07 7.34 -6.73
CA SER A 81 -4.21 6.72 -6.01
C SER A 81 -3.77 6.16 -4.67
N LYS A 82 -4.12 6.89 -3.59
CA LYS A 82 -4.15 6.39 -2.21
C LYS A 82 -5.04 5.15 -2.15
N GLY A 83 -4.43 3.97 -2.12
CA GLY A 83 -5.15 2.71 -1.95
C GLY A 83 -4.28 1.56 -1.42
N LEU A 84 -3.08 1.87 -0.90
CA LEU A 84 -2.26 0.90 -0.18
C LEU A 84 -2.63 0.93 1.30
N ASN A 85 -3.07 -0.22 1.80
CA ASN A 85 -3.35 -0.48 3.22
C ASN A 85 -2.08 -0.30 4.07
N THR A 86 -1.79 0.92 4.48
CA THR A 86 -1.04 1.19 5.72
C THR A 86 -2.02 1.14 6.89
N SER A 87 -2.75 0.03 7.06
CA SER A 87 -3.71 -0.08 8.17
C SER A 87 -2.93 0.03 9.49
N LEU A 88 -3.01 1.21 10.11
CA LEU A 88 -2.62 1.42 11.48
C LEU A 88 -3.53 0.51 12.32
N ASN A 89 -2.94 -0.30 13.18
CA ASN A 89 -3.68 -1.13 14.12
C ASN A 89 -4.51 -0.17 15.02
N LYS A 90 -5.68 -0.58 15.52
CA LYS A 90 -6.50 0.25 16.45
C LYS A 90 -5.74 0.81 17.66
N LYS A 91 -4.63 0.17 18.06
CA LYS A 91 -3.72 0.64 19.11
C LYS A 91 -2.82 1.79 18.63
N ASP A 92 -2.34 1.71 17.40
CA ASP A 92 -1.49 2.73 16.80
C ASP A 92 -2.27 4.02 16.52
N GLU A 93 -3.53 3.91 16.10
CA GLU A 93 -4.44 5.05 15.94
C GLU A 93 -4.67 5.77 17.27
N LYS A 94 -4.99 5.03 18.34
CA LYS A 94 -5.21 5.60 19.68
C LYS A 94 -3.97 6.28 20.26
N ASP A 95 -2.77 5.74 20.01
CA ASP A 95 -1.53 6.35 20.50
C ASP A 95 -1.20 7.65 19.73
N ILE A 96 -1.55 7.73 18.45
CA ILE A 96 -1.43 8.94 17.64
C ILE A 96 -2.43 9.99 18.11
N GLU A 97 -3.69 9.60 18.32
CA GLU A 97 -4.74 10.48 18.83
C GLU A 97 -4.39 11.07 20.19
N LYS A 98 -3.86 10.26 21.12
CA LYS A 98 -3.45 10.74 22.44
C LYS A 98 -2.31 11.75 22.37
N LYS A 99 -1.30 11.50 21.53
CA LYS A 99 -0.20 12.44 21.34
C LYS A 99 -0.66 13.72 20.67
N LEU A 100 -1.53 13.61 19.66
CA LEU A 100 -2.11 14.75 18.97
C LEU A 100 -2.91 15.62 19.94
N ALA A 101 -3.81 15.01 20.73
CA ALA A 101 -4.60 15.72 21.72
C ALA A 101 -3.74 16.40 22.80
N ALA A 102 -2.68 15.73 23.28
CA ALA A 102 -1.75 16.33 24.23
C ALA A 102 -1.00 17.53 23.63
N THR A 103 -0.60 17.43 22.36
CA THR A 103 0.09 18.52 21.66
C THR A 103 -0.85 19.70 21.40
N ILE A 104 -2.10 19.43 21.04
CA ILE A 104 -3.14 20.47 20.85
C ILE A 104 -3.42 21.18 22.18
N ALA A 105 -3.64 20.43 23.26
CA ALA A 105 -3.90 21.01 24.57
C ALA A 105 -2.74 21.91 25.05
N GLU A 106 -1.49 21.51 24.77
CA GLU A 106 -0.31 22.33 25.09
C GLU A 106 -0.24 23.61 24.21
N LEU A 107 -0.64 23.52 22.94
CA LEU A 107 -0.70 24.68 22.04
C LEU A 107 -1.87 25.62 22.35
N GLU A 108 -3.00 25.11 22.86
CA GLU A 108 -4.15 25.91 23.31
C GLU A 108 -3.85 26.69 24.62
N THR A 109 -2.92 26.19 25.45
CA THR A 109 -2.52 26.86 26.70
C THR A 109 -1.52 28.00 26.51
N GLN A 110 -0.90 28.13 25.33
CA GLN A 110 -0.03 29.25 25.02
C GLN A 110 -0.82 30.32 24.27
N ASP A 111 -0.82 31.55 24.78
CA ASP A 111 -1.48 32.70 24.14
C ASP A 111 -1.07 32.80 22.66
N GLY A 112 -2.05 32.60 21.77
CA GLY A 112 -2.02 32.90 20.33
C GLY A 112 -0.78 32.41 19.59
N LEU A 113 -0.83 31.22 19.01
CA LEU A 113 0.21 30.75 18.10
C LEU A 113 0.34 31.71 16.90
N LEU A 114 1.52 32.29 16.68
CA LEU A 114 1.81 33.16 15.53
C LEU A 114 2.52 32.35 14.44
N LEU A 115 1.94 32.30 13.24
CA LEU A 115 2.54 31.69 12.06
C LEU A 115 2.61 32.70 10.92
N SER A 116 3.79 32.85 10.31
CA SER A 116 4.01 33.81 9.22
C SER A 116 3.60 35.26 9.55
N GLY A 117 3.66 35.63 10.84
CA GLY A 117 3.28 36.96 11.32
C GLY A 117 1.80 37.16 11.63
N ASN A 118 0.96 36.14 11.44
CA ASN A 118 -0.47 36.17 11.75
C ASN A 118 -0.78 35.24 12.92
N VAL A 119 -1.77 35.59 13.75
CA VAL A 119 -2.31 34.66 14.75
C VAL A 119 -3.00 33.53 13.97
N VAL A 120 -2.62 32.31 14.30
CA VAL A 120 -3.20 31.08 13.75
C VAL A 120 -4.65 31.03 14.17
N ASP A 121 -5.54 30.99 13.18
CA ASP A 121 -6.96 30.78 13.40
C ASP A 121 -7.31 29.27 13.52
N GLU A 122 -8.59 28.97 13.74
CA GLU A 122 -9.05 27.58 13.91
C GLU A 122 -8.80 26.71 12.66
N GLU A 123 -8.87 27.27 11.45
CA GLU A 123 -8.63 26.53 10.21
C GLU A 123 -7.15 26.23 10.01
N ASP A 124 -6.28 27.23 10.23
CA ASP A 124 -4.83 27.09 10.22
C ASP A 124 -4.36 26.07 11.26
N MET A 125 -4.99 26.06 12.44
CA MET A 125 -4.72 25.06 13.48
C MET A 125 -5.02 23.64 12.97
N GLN A 126 -6.13 23.43 12.25
CA GLN A 126 -6.43 22.11 11.66
C GLN A 126 -5.36 21.67 10.65
N PHE A 127 -4.86 22.59 9.83
CA PHE A 127 -3.78 22.27 8.88
C PHE A 127 -2.47 21.92 9.60
N ILE A 128 -2.13 22.65 10.67
CA ILE A 128 -0.94 22.37 11.50
C ILE A 128 -1.08 21.00 12.18
N ILE A 129 -2.23 20.71 12.77
CA ILE A 129 -2.58 19.42 13.37
C ILE A 129 -2.39 18.29 12.34
N GLN A 130 -2.92 18.47 11.13
CA GLN A 130 -2.85 17.48 10.07
C GLN A 130 -1.41 17.26 9.59
N ALA A 131 -0.60 18.32 9.50
CA ALA A 131 0.81 18.24 9.14
C ALA A 131 1.64 17.52 10.22
N ILE A 132 1.41 17.85 11.50
CA ILE A 132 2.07 17.18 12.64
C ILE A 132 1.71 15.70 12.65
N LYS A 133 0.43 15.36 12.46
CA LYS A 133 -0.05 13.97 12.39
C LYS A 133 0.68 13.20 11.28
N ALA A 134 0.76 13.76 10.07
CA ALA A 134 1.45 13.13 8.95
C ALA A 134 2.96 12.92 9.24
N GLY A 135 3.61 13.91 9.86
CA GLY A 135 5.01 13.80 10.28
C GLY A 135 5.25 12.70 11.32
N LEU A 136 4.37 12.59 12.31
CA LEU A 136 4.43 11.55 13.34
C LEU A 136 4.21 10.15 12.77
N GLU A 137 3.25 9.99 11.86
CA GLU A 137 3.00 8.74 11.14
C GLU A 137 4.25 8.32 10.34
N TYR A 138 4.84 9.27 9.60
CA TYR A 138 6.07 9.04 8.85
C TYR A 138 7.23 8.62 9.77
N ALA A 139 7.47 9.36 10.85
CA ALA A 139 8.53 9.04 11.82
C ALA A 139 8.34 7.64 12.43
N LYS A 140 7.10 7.27 12.77
CA LYS A 140 6.78 5.94 13.31
C LYS A 140 7.05 4.83 12.28
N MET A 141 6.69 5.06 11.02
CA MET A 141 7.00 4.15 9.91
C MET A 141 8.51 3.94 9.76
N GLN A 142 9.29 5.03 9.73
CA GLN A 142 10.75 4.97 9.62
C GLN A 142 11.40 4.26 10.82
N ASN A 143 10.90 4.50 12.04
CA ASN A 143 11.41 3.83 13.24
C ASN A 143 11.11 2.33 13.23
N LYS A 144 9.92 1.91 12.76
CA LYS A 144 9.61 0.49 12.55
C LYS A 144 10.55 -0.14 11.53
N LEU A 145 10.87 0.55 10.43
CA LEU A 145 11.83 0.07 9.43
C LEU A 145 13.24 -0.06 10.02
N LYS A 146 13.71 0.92 10.79
CA LYS A 146 15.07 0.93 11.34
C LYS A 146 15.29 -0.05 12.50
N HIS A 147 14.31 -0.18 13.40
CA HIS A 147 14.52 -0.87 14.68
C HIS A 147 13.74 -2.18 14.86
N THR A 148 12.81 -2.54 13.97
CA THR A 148 12.16 -3.87 14.04
C THR A 148 13.11 -4.94 13.51
N PRO A 149 13.55 -5.92 14.34
CA PRO A 149 14.42 -7.00 13.88
C PRO A 149 13.75 -7.78 12.74
N LYS A 150 14.53 -8.23 11.75
CA LYS A 150 14.01 -8.95 10.56
C LYS A 150 13.07 -10.12 10.92
N LYS A 151 13.26 -10.76 12.09
CA LYS A 151 12.43 -11.85 12.61
C LYS A 151 10.98 -11.47 12.93
N TYR A 152 10.68 -10.19 13.15
CA TYR A 152 9.35 -9.68 13.51
C TYR A 152 8.71 -8.82 12.42
N ARG A 153 9.40 -8.62 11.30
CA ARG A 153 8.77 -8.08 10.10
C ARG A 153 7.91 -9.21 9.56
N LYS A 154 6.58 -9.08 9.65
CA LYS A 154 5.67 -9.95 8.92
C LYS A 154 5.86 -9.63 7.43
N ASP A 155 6.17 -10.65 6.65
CA ASP A 155 6.20 -10.59 5.19
C ASP A 155 4.88 -10.05 4.62
#